data_AF-B2B4M9-F1
#
_entry.id   AF-B2B4M9-F1
#
_cell.length_a   1.000
_cell.length_b   1.000
_cell.length_c   1.000
_cell.angle_alpha   90.00
_cell.angle_beta   90.00
_cell.angle_gamma   90.00
#
_symmetry.space_group_name_H-M   'P 1'
#
loop_
_entity.id
_entity.type
_entity.pdbx_description
1 polymer ?
#
loop_
_entity_poly.entity_id
_entity_poly.type
_entity_poly.pdbx_seq_one_letter_code
_entity_poly.pdbx_strand_id
1 'polypeptide(L)'
;MSHTAPPTIISLKTNFLSAQTRALSNPLHPSRAWQTTNEELPDKAVNDVMAKLNNRVLQHCKRVYAPQATRHVAEQIEALYISSSYESLELEGDGGEGEGVREGEDLGTYLYKKQNDEGKEWVLIMNSGGGGD
;
A
#
# COMPACT_ATOMS: atom_id res chain seq x y z
N MET A 1 -11.75 -27.85 -0.56
CA MET A 1 -11.08 -26.80 -1.37
C MET A 1 -11.20 -25.50 -0.59
N SER A 2 -10.11 -24.97 -0.06
CA SER A 2 -10.13 -23.71 0.71
C SER A 2 -10.27 -22.53 -0.25
N HIS A 3 -11.47 -21.97 -0.37
CA HIS A 3 -11.67 -20.67 -1.02
C HIS A 3 -11.04 -19.60 -0.14
N THR A 4 -9.88 -19.09 -0.56
CA THR A 4 -9.33 -17.87 0.01
C THR A 4 -10.10 -16.71 -0.62
N ALA A 5 -10.73 -15.87 0.20
CA ALA A 5 -11.44 -14.69 -0.28
C ALA A 5 -10.49 -13.79 -1.10
N PRO A 6 -10.98 -13.10 -2.15
CA PRO A 6 -10.15 -12.20 -2.94
C PRO A 6 -9.55 -11.09 -2.05
N PRO A 7 -8.27 -10.73 -2.25
CA PRO A 7 -7.60 -9.74 -1.42
C PRO A 7 -8.26 -8.36 -1.56
N THR A 8 -8.44 -7.66 -0.44
CA THR A 8 -8.94 -6.27 -0.43
C THR A 8 -7.86 -5.28 -0.82
N ILE A 9 -8.22 -4.09 -1.29
CA ILE A 9 -7.27 -3.02 -1.64
C ILE A 9 -6.36 -2.65 -0.45
N ILE A 10 -6.94 -2.55 0.76
CA ILE A 10 -6.18 -2.38 2.01
C ILE A 10 -5.15 -3.49 2.18
N SER A 11 -5.52 -4.75 1.92
CA SER A 11 -4.60 -5.89 2.04
C SER A 11 -3.46 -5.81 1.02
N LEU A 12 -3.73 -5.37 -0.22
CA LEU A 12 -2.71 -5.16 -1.25
C LEU A 12 -1.74 -4.04 -0.86
N LYS A 13 -2.25 -2.88 -0.43
CA LYS A 13 -1.44 -1.75 0.05
C LYS A 13 -0.58 -2.13 1.25
N THR A 14 -1.17 -2.84 2.22
CA THR A 14 -0.46 -3.35 3.40
C THR A 14 0.64 -4.36 3.02
N ASN A 15 0.34 -5.27 2.11
CA ASN A 15 1.30 -6.27 1.63
C ASN A 15 2.46 -5.62 0.88
N PHE A 16 2.18 -4.63 0.02
CA PHE A 16 3.22 -3.86 -0.68
C PHE A 16 4.15 -3.17 0.31
N LEU A 17 3.61 -2.40 1.27
CA LEU A 17 4.42 -1.69 2.26
C LEU A 17 5.23 -2.66 3.14
N SER A 18 4.66 -3.83 3.46
CA SER A 18 5.36 -4.89 4.18
C SER A 18 6.51 -5.48 3.37
N ALA A 19 6.32 -5.67 2.05
CA ALA A 19 7.37 -6.14 1.16
C ALA A 19 8.52 -5.13 1.03
N GLN A 20 8.21 -3.83 0.88
CA GLN A 20 9.22 -2.77 0.85
C GLN A 20 10.00 -2.68 2.17
N THR A 21 9.29 -2.79 3.30
CA THR A 21 9.94 -2.81 4.63
C THR A 21 10.89 -4.00 4.76
N ARG A 22 10.51 -5.18 4.26
CA ARG A 22 11.38 -6.37 4.26
C ARG A 22 12.64 -6.14 3.43
N ALA A 23 12.50 -5.57 2.23
CA ALA A 23 13.64 -5.24 1.37
C ALA A 23 14.62 -4.27 2.06
N LEU A 24 14.11 -3.24 2.75
CA LEU A 24 14.92 -2.29 3.51
C LEU A 24 15.61 -2.91 4.75
N SER A 25 14.99 -3.94 5.34
CA SER A 25 15.55 -4.66 6.48
C SER A 25 16.53 -5.78 6.11
N ASN A 26 16.77 -5.99 4.81
CA ASN A 26 17.67 -7.04 4.34
C ASN A 26 19.10 -6.79 4.85
N PRO A 27 19.80 -7.81 5.38
CA PRO A 27 21.16 -7.64 5.87
C PRO A 27 22.08 -7.07 4.80
N LEU A 28 22.81 -6.02 5.16
CA LEU A 28 23.86 -5.43 4.36
C LEU A 28 25.12 -6.29 4.47
N HIS A 29 25.81 -6.43 3.34
CA HIS A 29 27.10 -7.08 3.25
C HIS A 29 28.11 -6.13 2.58
N PRO A 30 29.39 -6.18 2.97
CA PRO A 30 30.39 -5.34 2.33
C PRO A 30 30.50 -5.74 0.86
N SER A 31 30.54 -4.76 -0.04
CA SER A 31 30.70 -5.04 -1.47
C SER A 31 32.09 -5.60 -1.75
N ARG A 32 32.22 -6.37 -2.84
CA ARG A 32 33.52 -6.94 -3.24
C ARG A 32 34.59 -5.88 -3.45
N ALA A 33 34.23 -4.75 -4.06
CA ALA A 33 35.14 -3.62 -4.28
C ALA A 33 35.61 -2.97 -2.95
N TRP A 34 34.72 -2.90 -1.96
CA TRP A 34 35.11 -2.43 -0.62
C TRP A 34 36.06 -3.42 0.05
N GLN A 35 35.78 -4.73 -0.04
CA GLN A 35 36.63 -5.77 0.53
C GLN A 35 38.05 -5.73 -0.06
N THR A 36 38.19 -5.63 -1.38
CA THR A 36 39.50 -5.55 -2.05
C THR A 36 40.29 -4.29 -1.68
N THR A 37 39.60 -3.21 -1.31
CA THR A 37 40.27 -1.97 -0.87
C THR A 37 40.68 -2.03 0.60
N ASN A 38 40.06 -2.91 1.39
CA ASN A 38 40.21 -2.98 2.85
C ASN A 38 40.67 -4.38 3.31
N GLU A 39 41.46 -5.08 2.49
CA GLU A 39 41.92 -6.46 2.78
C GLU A 39 42.79 -6.56 4.05
N GLU A 40 43.38 -5.45 4.49
CA GLU A 40 44.16 -5.36 5.73
C GLU A 40 43.30 -5.37 7.01
N LEU A 41 41.99 -5.14 6.90
CA LEU A 41 41.10 -5.15 8.05
C LEU A 41 40.83 -6.59 8.51
N PRO A 42 40.87 -6.88 9.83
CA PRO A 42 40.53 -8.20 10.33
C PRO A 42 39.06 -8.55 10.03
N ASP A 43 38.83 -9.69 9.36
CA ASP A 43 37.49 -10.19 9.02
C ASP A 43 36.53 -10.20 10.22
N LYS A 44 37.05 -10.57 11.40
CA LYS A 44 36.27 -10.58 12.64
C LYS A 44 35.73 -9.20 12.98
N ALA A 45 36.56 -8.16 12.88
CA ALA A 45 36.13 -6.80 13.19
C ALA A 45 35.08 -6.30 12.19
N VAL A 46 35.27 -6.60 10.90
CA VAL A 46 34.30 -6.28 9.84
C VAL A 46 32.97 -6.98 10.11
N ASN A 47 33.00 -8.28 10.39
CA ASN A 47 31.80 -9.06 10.69
C ASN A 47 31.06 -8.55 11.93
N ASP A 48 31.77 -8.20 12.99
CA ASP A 48 31.19 -7.65 14.22
C ASP A 48 30.50 -6.29 13.97
N VAL A 49 31.13 -5.41 13.19
CA VAL A 49 30.55 -4.11 12.82
C VAL A 49 29.34 -4.30 11.91
N MET A 50 29.41 -5.20 10.93
CA MET A 50 28.29 -5.49 10.03
C MET A 50 27.10 -6.10 10.79
N ALA A 51 27.35 -7.00 11.74
CA ALA A 51 26.32 -7.54 12.62
C ALA A 51 25.64 -6.42 13.44
N LYS A 52 26.43 -5.51 14.03
CA LYS A 52 25.89 -4.36 14.78
C LYS A 52 25.07 -3.42 13.89
N LEU A 53 25.56 -3.11 12.70
CA LEU A 53 24.87 -2.24 11.73
C LEU A 53 23.53 -2.85 11.33
N ASN A 54 23.53 -4.11 10.90
CA ASN A 54 22.32 -4.82 10.48
C ASN A 54 21.29 -4.91 11.61
N ASN A 55 21.73 -5.13 12.85
CA ASN A 55 20.85 -5.10 14.02
C ASN A 55 20.22 -3.72 14.24
N ARG A 56 20.98 -2.63 14.09
CA ARG A 56 20.44 -1.27 14.22
C ARG A 56 19.44 -0.93 13.13
N VAL A 57 19.72 -1.31 11.87
CA VAL A 57 18.80 -1.15 10.75
C VAL A 57 17.50 -1.94 11.00
N LEU A 58 17.62 -3.21 11.40
CA LEU A 58 16.46 -4.05 11.70
C LEU A 58 15.60 -3.46 12.84
N GLN A 59 16.23 -2.99 13.92
CA GLN A 59 15.53 -2.33 15.03
C GLN A 59 14.83 -1.04 14.57
N HIS A 60 15.50 -0.23 13.74
CA HIS A 60 14.90 0.97 13.17
C HIS A 60 13.68 0.63 12.32
N CYS A 61 13.80 -0.32 11.38
CA CYS A 61 12.70 -0.76 10.53
C CYS A 61 11.51 -1.27 11.35
N LYS A 62 11.76 -2.09 12.39
CA LYS A 62 10.69 -2.58 13.28
C LYS A 62 9.98 -1.47 14.04
N ARG A 63 10.71 -0.43 14.45
CA ARG A 63 10.15 0.71 15.21
C ARG A 63 9.36 1.68 14.32
N VAL A 64 9.88 1.99 13.13
CA VAL A 64 9.27 2.96 12.21
C VAL A 64 8.13 2.34 11.42
N TYR A 65 8.28 1.09 10.98
CA TYR A 65 7.31 0.36 10.15
C TYR A 65 6.63 -0.75 10.96
N ALA A 66 6.17 -0.41 12.17
CA ALA A 66 5.38 -1.32 12.97
C ALA A 66 4.10 -1.73 12.21
N PRO A 67 3.59 -2.97 12.37
CA PRO A 67 2.44 -3.44 11.58
C PRO A 67 1.22 -2.52 11.60
N GLN A 68 0.94 -1.89 12.75
CA GLN A 68 -0.15 -0.94 12.91
C GLN A 68 0.11 0.38 12.15
N ALA A 69 1.36 0.87 12.15
CA ALA A 69 1.74 2.06 11.38
C ALA A 69 1.63 1.78 9.87
N THR A 70 2.10 0.62 9.42
CA THR A 70 2.00 0.18 8.02
C THR A 70 0.54 0.09 7.56
N ARG A 71 -0.33 -0.48 8.39
CA ARG A 71 -1.78 -0.54 8.13
C ARG A 71 -2.39 0.86 8.08
N HIS A 72 -2.06 1.71 9.06
CA HIS A 72 -2.59 3.06 9.13
C HIS A 72 -2.20 3.91 7.91
N VAL A 73 -0.96 3.78 7.41
CA VAL A 73 -0.54 4.44 6.17
C VAL A 73 -1.32 3.90 4.96
N ALA A 74 -1.59 2.59 4.89
CA ALA A 74 -2.42 2.03 3.83
C ALA A 74 -3.85 2.59 3.85
N GLU A 75 -4.44 2.74 5.04
CA GLU A 75 -5.76 3.37 5.23
C GLU A 75 -5.74 4.86 4.85
N GLN A 76 -4.68 5.61 5.19
CA GLN A 76 -4.54 7.02 4.77
C GLN A 76 -4.43 7.15 3.24
N ILE A 77 -3.66 6.27 2.58
CA ILE A 77 -3.54 6.27 1.11
C ILE A 77 -4.90 5.97 0.45
N GLU A 78 -5.69 5.07 1.03
CA GLU A 78 -7.04 4.80 0.58
C GLU A 78 -7.98 6.00 0.78
N ALA A 79 -7.95 6.63 1.96
CA ALA A 79 -8.76 7.82 2.23
C ALA A 79 -8.44 8.98 1.26
N LEU A 80 -7.15 9.22 0.97
CA LEU A 80 -6.72 10.25 0.02
C LEU A 80 -7.13 9.93 -1.42
N TYR A 81 -7.05 8.66 -1.82
CA TYR A 81 -7.51 8.23 -3.14
C TYR A 81 -9.01 8.46 -3.30
N ILE A 82 -9.79 8.06 -2.30
CA ILE A 82 -11.23 8.26 -2.27
C ILE A 82 -11.58 9.76 -2.30
N SER A 83 -10.96 10.60 -1.48
CA SER A 83 -11.23 12.04 -1.47
C SER A 83 -10.88 12.71 -2.80
N SER A 84 -9.74 12.35 -3.40
CA SER A 84 -9.34 12.86 -4.71
C SER A 84 -10.32 12.43 -5.82
N SER A 85 -10.87 11.21 -5.72
CA SER A 85 -11.85 10.75 -6.70
C SER A 85 -13.17 11.53 -6.63
N TYR A 86 -13.64 11.88 -5.42
CA TYR A 86 -14.82 12.72 -5.25
C TYR A 86 -14.59 14.15 -5.76
N GLU A 87 -13.43 14.74 -5.50
CA GLU A 87 -13.07 16.08 -6.00
C GLU A 87 -13.05 16.13 -7.53
N SER A 88 -12.49 15.10 -8.19
CA SER A 88 -12.51 15.00 -9.66
C SER A 88 -13.94 14.85 -10.22
N LEU A 89 -14.80 14.08 -9.57
CA LEU A 89 -16.20 13.89 -9.99
C LEU A 89 -17.05 15.16 -9.81
N GLU A 90 -16.76 15.98 -8.80
CA GLU A 90 -17.42 17.28 -8.61
C GLU A 90 -17.01 18.29 -9.71
N LEU A 91 -15.78 18.19 -10.22
CA LEU A 91 -15.25 19.05 -11.29
C LEU A 91 -15.75 18.65 -12.69
N GLU A 92 -16.13 17.40 -12.91
CA GLU A 92 -16.73 16.91 -14.17
C GLU A 92 -18.25 17.20 -14.28
N GLY A 93 -18.84 17.86 -13.29
CA GLY A 93 -20.26 18.19 -13.22
C GLY A 93 -20.75 19.31 -14.16
N ASP A 94 -19.88 19.93 -14.96
CA ASP A 94 -20.24 21.01 -15.90
C ASP A 94 -19.73 20.71 -17.33
N GLY A 95 -20.53 19.97 -18.09
CA GLY A 95 -20.53 20.01 -19.56
C GLY A 95 -19.49 19.15 -20.28
N GLY A 96 -19.97 18.08 -20.93
CA GLY A 96 -19.30 17.51 -22.10
C GLY A 96 -19.03 16.02 -22.02
N GLU A 97 -19.89 15.25 -22.69
CA GLU A 97 -19.62 13.96 -23.33
C GLU A 97 -18.12 13.61 -23.50
N GLY A 98 -17.61 12.72 -22.65
CA GLY A 98 -16.24 12.22 -22.69
C GLY A 98 -16.13 10.81 -22.14
N GLU A 99 -16.00 9.83 -23.04
CA GLU A 99 -15.42 8.53 -22.75
C GLU A 99 -13.91 8.71 -22.54
N GLY A 100 -13.40 8.40 -21.35
CA GLY A 100 -11.97 8.18 -21.12
C GLY A 100 -11.57 8.26 -19.64
N VAL A 101 -10.68 7.43 -19.10
CA VAL A 101 -10.02 6.20 -19.57
C VAL A 101 -9.70 5.37 -18.32
N ARG A 102 -9.75 4.05 -18.50
CA ARG A 102 -9.08 3.05 -17.68
C ARG A 102 -7.59 3.02 -17.99
N GLU A 103 -6.71 3.13 -17.00
CA GLU A 103 -5.65 2.11 -16.83
C GLU A 103 -5.19 2.13 -15.37
N GLY A 104 -5.56 1.07 -14.63
CA GLY A 104 -5.34 0.92 -13.18
C GLY A 104 -6.58 1.07 -12.30
N GLU A 105 -7.79 0.76 -12.79
CA GLU A 105 -9.08 0.90 -12.08
C GLU A 105 -9.03 0.43 -10.60
N ASP A 106 -9.05 1.38 -9.66
CA ASP A 106 -9.48 1.18 -8.27
C ASP A 106 -10.98 1.51 -8.19
N LEU A 107 -11.66 0.60 -7.54
CA LEU A 107 -13.07 0.36 -7.57
C LEU A 107 -13.67 0.82 -6.24
N GLY A 108 -13.96 2.12 -6.15
CA GLY A 108 -15.17 2.59 -5.45
C GLY A 108 -16.45 2.06 -6.14
N THR A 109 -16.45 0.80 -6.58
CA THR A 109 -17.26 0.19 -7.65
C THR A 109 -18.72 -0.07 -7.28
N TYR A 110 -19.25 0.58 -6.25
CA TYR A 110 -20.66 0.48 -5.93
C TYR A 110 -21.34 1.80 -5.55
N LEU A 111 -20.82 2.95 -5.99
CA LEU A 111 -21.66 4.15 -6.03
C LEU A 111 -22.47 4.18 -7.33
N TYR A 112 -23.45 3.28 -7.43
CA TYR A 112 -24.42 3.34 -8.53
C TYR A 112 -25.48 4.41 -8.23
N LYS A 113 -25.61 5.37 -9.14
CA LYS A 113 -26.69 6.35 -9.19
C LYS A 113 -28.03 5.62 -9.35
N LYS A 114 -28.87 5.59 -8.31
CA LYS A 114 -30.31 5.36 -8.50
C LYS A 114 -31.01 6.72 -8.56
N GLN A 115 -31.47 7.08 -9.75
CA GLN A 115 -32.29 8.26 -9.95
C GLN A 115 -33.74 7.92 -9.55
N ASN A 116 -34.24 8.56 -8.49
CA ASN A 116 -35.68 8.61 -8.23
C ASN A 116 -36.15 10.02 -8.62
N ASP A 117 -37.35 10.12 -9.21
CA ASP A 117 -37.86 11.33 -9.88
C ASP A 117 -38.17 12.54 -8.96
N GLU A 118 -37.79 12.48 -7.68
CA GLU A 118 -38.09 13.51 -6.70
C GLU A 118 -36.84 13.85 -5.87
N GLY A 119 -35.94 14.65 -6.44
CA GLY A 119 -34.83 15.26 -5.69
C GLY A 119 -33.63 14.35 -5.45
N LYS A 120 -32.44 14.85 -5.82
CA LYS A 120 -31.17 14.13 -5.80
C LYS A 120 -30.73 13.83 -4.34
N GLU A 121 -30.86 12.59 -3.89
CA GLU A 121 -30.27 12.13 -2.61
C GLU A 121 -29.14 11.12 -2.86
N TRP A 122 -27.99 11.34 -2.20
CA TRP A 122 -26.82 10.48 -2.25
C TRP A 122 -26.95 9.38 -1.19
N VAL A 123 -27.19 8.13 -1.61
CA VAL A 123 -27.30 7.00 -0.67
C VAL A 123 -26.09 6.08 -0.79
N LEU A 124 -25.33 5.96 0.30
CA LEU A 124 -24.26 4.97 0.49
C LEU A 124 -24.89 3.59 0.76
N ILE A 125 -24.88 2.69 -0.23
CA ILE A 125 -25.24 1.29 -0.01
C ILE A 125 -23.95 0.49 0.21
N MET A 126 -23.65 0.18 1.46
CA MET A 126 -22.61 -0.78 1.81
C MET A 126 -23.07 -2.18 1.40
N ASN A 127 -22.26 -2.89 0.60
CA ASN A 127 -22.56 -4.22 0.11
C ASN A 127 -22.66 -5.21 1.29
N SER A 128 -23.88 -5.48 1.75
CA SER A 128 -24.19 -6.61 2.63
C SER A 128 -24.11 -7.88 1.79
N GLY A 129 -23.09 -8.70 2.04
CA GLY A 129 -23.00 -10.02 1.42
C GLY A 129 -24.23 -10.89 1.71
N GLY A 130 -24.68 -11.65 0.70
CA GLY A 130 -25.72 -12.66 0.87
C GLY A 130 -26.19 -13.34 -0.43
N GLY A 131 -25.57 -14.50 -0.74
CA GLY A 131 -26.22 -15.78 -1.08
C GLY A 131 -27.21 -15.97 -2.25
N GLY A 132 -27.00 -17.09 -2.98
CA GLY A 132 -27.96 -17.79 -3.86
C GLY A 132 -27.56 -17.69 -5.33
N ASP A 133 -27.31 -18.77 -6.09
CA ASP A 133 -27.76 -20.18 -6.01
C ASP A 133 -26.61 -21.21 -6.09
#